data_AF-A0A2T6FLQ7-F1
#
_entry.id   AF-A0A2T6FLQ7-F1
#
_cell.length_a   1.000
_cell.length_b   1.000
_cell.length_c   1.000
_cell.angle_alpha   90.00
_cell.angle_beta   90.00
_cell.angle_gamma   90.00
#
_symmetry.space_group_name_H-M   'P 1'
#
loop_
_entity.id
_entity.type
_entity.pdbx_description
1 polymer ?
#
loop_
_entity_poly.entity_id
_entity_poly.type
_entity_poly.pdbx_seq_one_letter_code
_entity_poly.pdbx_strand_id
1 'polypeptide(L)'
;MRIQFPLLVFTLLCSAALISCKNYSVSVNDKTVYTPAPLFKNYQIADEKLKVCVEQTISDLNITKAEELIRLNCSNAGITSVAGLDKFFALAELNLANNQLSDISELGKLGRTEVLVLTNNQIKNPAPLLNLLHLQTLDLTGNPNMACKDLYQLAQNLASLKPQLKLPEHCKKSG
;
A
#
# COMPACT_ATOMS: atom_id res chain seq x y z
N MET A 1 9.65 -27.62 -2.70
CA MET A 1 9.67 -29.05 -2.33
C MET A 1 8.75 -29.79 -3.30
N ARG A 2 9.23 -30.83 -3.99
CA ARG A 2 8.42 -31.64 -4.93
C ARG A 2 7.82 -32.80 -4.14
N ILE A 3 6.51 -33.00 -4.26
CA ILE A 3 5.82 -34.15 -3.65
C ILE A 3 5.34 -35.04 -4.81
N GLN A 4 5.83 -36.28 -4.86
CA GLN A 4 5.45 -37.30 -5.85
C GLN A 4 4.63 -38.39 -5.15
N PHE A 5 3.46 -38.74 -5.70
CA PHE A 5 2.64 -39.86 -5.21
C PHE A 5 2.44 -40.90 -6.32
N PRO A 6 2.67 -42.21 -6.07
CA PRO A 6 2.29 -43.28 -6.96
C PRO A 6 0.78 -43.61 -6.86
N LEU A 7 0.23 -44.19 -7.94
CA LEU A 7 -1.20 -44.26 -8.30
C LEU A 7 -2.19 -44.98 -7.32
N LEU A 8 -1.79 -45.37 -6.11
CA LEU A 8 -2.54 -46.32 -5.28
C LEU A 8 -2.84 -45.89 -3.82
N VAL A 9 -2.80 -44.59 -3.50
CA VAL A 9 -3.26 -44.09 -2.19
C VAL A 9 -4.22 -42.91 -2.38
N PHE A 10 -5.45 -43.22 -2.81
CA PHE A 10 -6.53 -42.24 -2.94
C PHE A 10 -7.40 -42.12 -1.68
N THR A 11 -7.01 -42.76 -0.58
CA THR A 11 -7.74 -42.71 0.68
C THR A 11 -6.84 -42.21 1.81
N LEU A 12 -7.29 -41.12 2.42
CA LEU A 12 -6.99 -40.75 3.79
C LEU A 12 -5.61 -40.11 4.08
N LEU A 13 -5.34 -38.91 3.55
CA LEU A 13 -4.42 -37.94 4.18
C LEU A 13 -4.83 -36.50 3.81
N CYS A 14 -6.11 -36.17 4.00
CA CYS A 14 -6.64 -34.81 3.78
C CYS A 14 -6.73 -33.98 5.08
N SER A 15 -6.16 -34.44 6.19
CA SER A 15 -6.33 -33.82 7.50
C SER A 15 -5.04 -33.83 8.32
N ALA A 16 -4.06 -33.00 7.93
CA ALA A 16 -3.06 -32.37 8.81
C ALA A 16 -1.84 -31.89 7.98
N ALA A 17 -1.95 -30.71 7.33
CA ALA A 17 -0.80 -29.85 6.96
C ALA A 17 -1.16 -28.65 6.06
N LEU A 18 -2.43 -28.39 5.71
CA LEU A 18 -2.79 -27.39 4.69
C LEU A 18 -2.98 -25.95 5.20
N ILE A 19 -2.38 -25.59 6.32
CA ILE A 19 -2.28 -24.17 6.68
C ILE A 19 -0.80 -23.82 6.76
N SER A 20 -0.36 -23.00 5.82
CA SER A 20 0.95 -22.36 5.74
C SER A 20 2.06 -23.10 4.98
N CYS A 21 1.89 -23.26 3.66
CA CYS A 21 2.98 -23.18 2.68
C CYS A 21 2.38 -22.95 1.29
N LYS A 22 2.39 -21.71 0.76
CA LYS A 22 1.85 -21.37 -0.58
C LYS A 22 2.85 -21.60 -1.74
N ASN A 23 4.01 -22.22 -1.47
CA ASN A 23 5.13 -22.33 -2.42
C ASN A 23 5.41 -23.78 -2.88
N TYR A 24 4.37 -24.54 -3.27
CA TYR A 24 4.53 -25.88 -3.81
C TYR A 24 3.90 -26.01 -5.21
N SER A 25 4.59 -26.72 -6.10
CA SER A 25 4.02 -27.23 -7.34
C SER A 25 3.48 -28.64 -7.12
N VAL A 26 2.28 -28.93 -7.61
CA VAL A 26 1.71 -30.29 -7.55
C VAL A 26 1.93 -30.95 -8.90
N SER A 27 2.50 -32.16 -8.89
CA SER A 27 2.69 -32.97 -10.09
C SER A 27 2.06 -34.35 -9.94
N VAL A 28 1.41 -34.83 -10.99
CA VAL A 28 0.88 -36.20 -11.11
C VAL A 28 1.54 -36.84 -12.32
N ASN A 29 2.26 -37.94 -12.11
CA ASN A 29 2.98 -38.66 -13.18
C ASN A 29 3.85 -37.72 -14.04
N ASP A 30 4.69 -36.92 -13.38
CA ASP A 30 5.59 -35.91 -13.96
C ASP A 30 4.91 -34.75 -14.70
N LYS A 31 3.57 -34.75 -14.81
CA LYS A 31 2.79 -33.62 -15.28
C LYS A 31 2.51 -32.67 -14.12
N THR A 32 3.08 -31.47 -14.17
CA THR A 32 2.74 -30.42 -13.22
C THR A 32 1.30 -29.98 -13.47
N VAL A 33 0.43 -30.18 -12.49
CA VAL A 33 -0.99 -29.82 -12.53
C VAL A 33 -1.27 -28.50 -11.80
N TYR A 34 -0.32 -28.03 -11.00
CA TYR A 34 -0.41 -26.73 -10.34
C TYR A 34 0.97 -26.11 -10.15
N THR A 35 1.10 -24.83 -10.48
CA THR A 35 2.21 -23.95 -10.09
C THR A 35 1.64 -22.69 -9.45
N PRO A 36 2.24 -22.19 -8.35
CA PRO A 36 1.86 -20.89 -7.82
C PRO A 36 2.02 -19.80 -8.89
N ALA A 37 1.11 -18.83 -8.90
CA ALA A 37 1.22 -17.69 -9.79
C ALA A 37 2.48 -16.86 -9.43
N PRO A 38 3.20 -16.34 -10.44
CA PRO A 38 4.39 -15.53 -10.18
C PRO A 38 4.02 -14.24 -9.46
N LEU A 39 4.95 -13.74 -8.65
CA LEU A 39 4.78 -12.45 -7.96
C LEU A 39 4.60 -11.31 -8.97
N PHE A 40 3.82 -10.32 -8.59
CA PHE A 40 3.58 -9.14 -9.40
C PHE A 40 4.90 -8.37 -9.61
N LYS A 41 5.23 -8.09 -10.88
CA LYS A 41 6.45 -7.36 -11.28
C LYS A 41 6.21 -6.26 -12.31
N ASN A 42 4.96 -6.08 -12.77
CA ASN A 42 4.61 -5.07 -13.76
C ASN A 42 4.39 -3.69 -13.10
N TYR A 43 5.45 -3.10 -12.57
CA TYR A 43 5.47 -1.75 -12.02
C TYR A 43 6.84 -1.13 -12.21
N GLN A 44 6.89 0.21 -12.18
CA GLN A 44 8.12 0.99 -12.20
C GLN A 44 8.01 2.00 -11.07
N ILE A 45 8.86 1.89 -10.06
CA ILE A 45 8.95 2.85 -8.94
C ILE A 45 10.31 3.53 -9.03
N ALA A 46 10.32 4.85 -9.01
CA ALA A 46 11.55 5.63 -9.20
C ALA A 46 12.45 5.66 -7.95
N ASP A 47 11.86 5.72 -6.75
CA ASP A 47 12.61 5.74 -5.50
C ASP A 47 12.96 4.30 -5.09
N GLU A 48 14.26 3.97 -5.05
CA GLU A 48 14.71 2.61 -4.73
C GLU A 48 14.29 2.16 -3.33
N LYS A 49 14.13 3.06 -2.36
CA LYS A 49 13.73 2.69 -0.99
C LYS A 49 12.25 2.35 -0.94
N LEU A 50 11.42 3.11 -1.65
CA LEU A 50 10.01 2.77 -1.84
C LEU A 50 9.86 1.45 -2.60
N LYS A 51 10.66 1.25 -3.65
CA LYS A 51 10.67 0.01 -4.44
C LYS A 51 11.00 -1.20 -3.59
N VAL A 52 12.04 -1.14 -2.75
CA VAL A 52 12.39 -2.22 -1.81
C VAL A 52 11.24 -2.51 -0.85
N CYS A 53 10.61 -1.48 -0.28
CA CYS A 53 9.44 -1.67 0.59
C CYS A 53 8.27 -2.37 -0.11
N VAL A 54 7.96 -1.95 -1.34
CA VAL A 54 6.90 -2.56 -2.17
C VAL A 54 7.26 -4.00 -2.55
N GLU A 55 8.50 -4.26 -2.96
CA GLU A 55 8.98 -5.60 -3.29
C GLU A 55 8.89 -6.55 -2.10
N GLN A 56 9.29 -6.09 -0.92
CA GLN A 56 9.18 -6.85 0.32
C GLN A 56 7.71 -7.17 0.62
N THR A 57 6.83 -6.18 0.56
CA THR A 57 5.39 -6.38 0.80
C THR A 57 4.75 -7.34 -0.20
N ILE A 58 5.12 -7.23 -1.49
CA ILE A 58 4.67 -8.15 -2.54
C ILE A 58 5.11 -9.58 -2.23
N SER A 59 6.35 -9.77 -1.80
CA SER A 59 6.90 -11.07 -1.43
C SER A 59 6.18 -11.64 -0.20
N ASP A 60 6.06 -10.86 0.87
CA ASP A 60 5.49 -11.31 2.14
C ASP A 60 4.02 -11.72 2.01
N LEU A 61 3.26 -10.97 1.21
CA LEU A 61 1.83 -11.21 0.99
C LEU A 61 1.54 -12.13 -0.21
N ASN A 62 2.58 -12.55 -0.95
CA ASN A 62 2.47 -13.29 -2.21
C ASN A 62 1.51 -12.61 -3.20
N ILE A 63 1.71 -11.31 -3.41
CA ILE A 63 0.89 -10.51 -4.33
C ILE A 63 1.24 -10.87 -5.77
N THR A 64 0.22 -11.17 -6.56
CA THR A 64 0.32 -11.60 -7.96
C THR A 64 -0.27 -10.59 -8.93
N LYS A 65 -1.09 -9.64 -8.42
CA LYS A 65 -1.69 -8.54 -9.19
C LYS A 65 -1.63 -7.22 -8.43
N ALA A 66 -1.61 -6.09 -9.14
CA ALA A 66 -1.54 -4.77 -8.51
C ALA A 66 -2.68 -4.52 -7.53
N GLU A 67 -3.88 -5.02 -7.84
CA GLU A 67 -5.10 -4.81 -7.06
C GLU A 67 -5.11 -5.55 -5.71
N GLU A 68 -4.18 -6.49 -5.51
CA GLU A 68 -4.06 -7.26 -4.27
C GLU A 68 -3.25 -6.50 -3.20
N LEU A 69 -2.50 -5.46 -3.58
CA LEU A 69 -1.81 -4.60 -2.62
C LEU A 69 -2.79 -3.57 -2.03
N ILE A 70 -3.42 -3.93 -0.92
CA ILE A 70 -4.41 -3.09 -0.22
C ILE A 70 -3.77 -2.21 0.86
N ARG A 71 -2.72 -2.72 1.52
CA ARG A 71 -2.04 -2.05 2.63
C ARG A 71 -0.55 -1.97 2.37
N LEU A 72 0.04 -0.81 2.62
CA LEU A 72 1.48 -0.60 2.47
C LEU A 72 2.01 0.28 3.60
N ASN A 73 3.05 -0.19 4.29
CA ASN A 73 3.77 0.59 5.29
C ASN A 73 5.24 0.70 4.89
N CYS A 74 5.62 1.91 4.48
CA CYS A 74 7.00 2.27 4.15
C CYS A 74 7.48 3.44 5.00
N SER A 75 7.04 3.49 6.27
CA SER A 75 7.50 4.50 7.21
C SER A 75 8.98 4.34 7.55
N ASN A 76 9.65 5.46 7.88
CA ASN A 76 11.05 5.47 8.32
C ASN A 76 12.07 4.91 7.30
N ALA A 77 11.77 4.99 6.01
CA ALA A 77 12.64 4.44 4.96
C ALA A 77 13.51 5.51 4.28
N GLY A 78 13.32 6.80 4.58
CA GLY A 78 14.03 7.91 3.92
C GLY A 78 13.65 8.07 2.45
N ILE A 79 12.39 7.78 2.11
CA ILE A 79 11.81 7.91 0.77
C ILE A 79 11.68 9.38 0.41
N THR A 80 12.01 9.72 -0.83
CA THR A 80 11.99 11.08 -1.38
C THR A 80 10.95 11.28 -2.47
N SER A 81 10.52 10.19 -3.12
CA SER A 81 9.51 10.21 -4.18
C SER A 81 8.54 9.03 -4.10
N VAL A 82 7.29 9.29 -4.45
CA VAL A 82 6.21 8.29 -4.58
C VAL A 82 5.88 7.97 -6.04
N ALA A 83 6.74 8.39 -6.99
CA ALA A 83 6.52 8.16 -8.41
C ALA A 83 6.41 6.66 -8.73
N GLY A 84 5.32 6.30 -9.42
CA GLY A 84 4.98 4.93 -9.79
C GLY A 84 4.11 4.17 -8.79
N LEU A 85 3.82 4.77 -7.63
CA LEU A 85 2.94 4.15 -6.62
C LEU A 85 1.48 4.09 -7.09
N ASP A 86 1.08 4.95 -8.03
CA ASP A 86 -0.23 4.97 -8.67
C ASP A 86 -0.57 3.65 -9.39
N LYS A 87 0.43 2.84 -9.71
CA LYS A 87 0.22 1.47 -10.21
C LYS A 87 -0.59 0.60 -9.24
N PHE A 88 -0.49 0.85 -7.94
CA PHE A 88 -1.20 0.13 -6.88
C PHE A 88 -2.47 0.88 -6.47
N PHE A 89 -3.33 1.14 -7.46
CA PHE A 89 -4.56 1.93 -7.33
C PHE A 89 -5.59 1.38 -6.32
N ALA A 90 -5.40 0.15 -5.85
CA ALA A 90 -6.25 -0.50 -4.85
C ALA A 90 -5.82 -0.22 -3.39
N LEU A 91 -4.73 0.52 -3.17
CA LEU A 91 -4.27 0.90 -1.83
C LEU A 91 -5.36 1.66 -1.06
N ALA A 92 -5.81 1.03 0.03
CA ALA A 92 -6.76 1.59 0.98
C ALA A 92 -6.05 2.17 2.21
N GLU A 93 -4.94 1.56 2.63
CA GLU A 93 -4.16 2.01 3.80
C GLU A 93 -2.69 2.22 3.41
N LEU A 94 -2.20 3.45 3.57
CA LEU A 94 -0.85 3.84 3.20
C LEU A 94 -0.17 4.61 4.34
N ASN A 95 0.93 4.05 4.84
CA ASN A 95 1.79 4.72 5.81
C ASN A 95 3.15 5.06 5.20
N LEU A 96 3.40 6.36 5.07
CA LEU A 96 4.63 6.97 4.57
C LEU A 96 5.24 7.94 5.60
N ALA A 97 4.95 7.74 6.88
CA ALA A 97 5.46 8.59 7.95
C ALA A 97 6.99 8.57 8.06
N ASN A 98 7.58 9.65 8.56
CA ASN A 98 9.02 9.78 8.81
C ASN A 98 9.86 9.52 7.54
N ASN A 99 9.49 10.19 6.45
CA ASN A 99 10.21 10.17 5.19
C ASN A 99 10.62 11.60 4.80
N GLN A 100 11.05 11.80 3.56
CA GLN A 100 11.54 13.08 3.05
C GLN A 100 10.72 13.54 1.85
N LEU A 101 9.42 13.22 1.85
CA LEU A 101 8.50 13.55 0.76
C LEU A 101 8.25 15.06 0.74
N SER A 102 8.36 15.66 -0.43
CA SER A 102 8.00 17.07 -0.67
C SER A 102 6.92 17.23 -1.74
N ASP A 103 6.94 16.35 -2.74
CA ASP A 103 5.93 16.20 -3.77
C ASP A 103 5.13 14.91 -3.55
N ILE A 104 3.80 15.04 -3.53
CA ILE A 104 2.84 13.94 -3.35
C ILE A 104 1.81 13.89 -4.50
N SER A 105 2.12 14.47 -5.66
CA SER A 105 1.20 14.57 -6.81
C SER A 105 0.61 13.22 -7.20
N GLU A 106 1.42 12.17 -7.18
CA GLU A 106 1.03 10.81 -7.52
C GLU A 106 0.06 10.17 -6.50
N LEU A 107 0.09 10.61 -5.24
CA LEU A 107 -0.86 10.11 -4.23
C LEU A 107 -2.31 10.48 -4.58
N GLY A 108 -2.53 11.61 -5.26
CA GLY A 108 -3.86 12.02 -5.71
C GLY A 108 -4.52 11.06 -6.70
N LYS A 109 -3.79 10.09 -7.25
CA LYS A 109 -4.32 9.05 -8.14
C LYS A 109 -4.84 7.82 -7.37
N LEU A 110 -4.52 7.70 -6.08
CA LEU A 110 -4.92 6.56 -5.24
C LEU A 110 -6.34 6.75 -4.70
N GLY A 111 -7.32 6.88 -5.59
CA GLY A 111 -8.69 7.27 -5.25
C GLY A 111 -9.42 6.36 -4.26
N ARG A 112 -8.89 5.16 -3.95
CA ARG A 112 -9.44 4.21 -2.96
C ARG A 112 -8.85 4.36 -1.56
N THR A 113 -7.90 5.27 -1.35
CA THR A 113 -7.25 5.43 -0.05
C THR A 113 -8.21 5.95 1.01
N GLU A 114 -8.32 5.21 2.10
CA GLU A 114 -9.14 5.50 3.27
C GLU A 114 -8.30 5.95 4.47
N VAL A 115 -7.09 5.39 4.61
CA VAL A 115 -6.14 5.73 5.67
C VAL A 115 -4.82 6.17 5.06
N LEU A 116 -4.41 7.40 5.34
CA LEU A 116 -3.16 7.97 4.85
C LEU A 116 -2.36 8.62 5.98
N VAL A 117 -1.16 8.11 6.24
CA VAL A 117 -0.24 8.65 7.25
C VAL A 117 0.98 9.23 6.55
N LEU A 118 1.13 10.55 6.64
CA LEU A 118 2.20 11.34 6.02
C LEU A 118 2.97 12.18 7.05
N THR A 119 2.86 11.81 8.33
CA THR A 119 3.52 12.48 9.45
C THR A 119 5.02 12.63 9.24
N ASN A 120 5.61 13.74 9.69
CA ASN A 120 7.06 13.99 9.63
C ASN A 120 7.63 13.81 8.21
N ASN A 121 7.14 14.64 7.29
CA ASN A 121 7.66 14.77 5.92
C ASN A 121 7.96 16.27 5.65
N GLN A 122 8.20 16.62 4.40
CA GLN A 122 8.54 17.99 3.96
C GLN A 122 7.53 18.50 2.92
N ILE A 123 6.29 18.04 3.01
CA ILE A 123 5.24 18.31 2.02
C ILE A 123 4.83 19.78 2.11
N LYS A 124 4.85 20.46 0.96
CA LYS A 124 4.47 21.88 0.86
C LYS A 124 3.07 22.07 0.28
N ASN A 125 2.71 21.26 -0.71
CA ASN A 125 1.47 21.39 -1.45
C ASN A 125 0.55 20.17 -1.20
N PRO A 126 -0.53 20.32 -0.41
CA PRO A 126 -1.47 19.23 -0.17
C PRO A 126 -2.59 19.12 -1.21
N ALA A 127 -2.63 19.95 -2.26
CA ALA A 127 -3.68 19.92 -3.28
C ALA A 127 -3.99 18.53 -3.88
N PRO A 128 -3.01 17.61 -4.11
CA PRO A 128 -3.31 16.27 -4.62
C PRO A 128 -4.26 15.46 -3.73
N LEU A 129 -4.31 15.75 -2.42
CA LEU A 129 -5.18 15.07 -1.47
C LEU A 129 -6.67 15.37 -1.70
N LEU A 130 -7.02 16.45 -2.41
CA LEU A 130 -8.39 16.80 -2.75
C LEU A 130 -9.09 15.74 -3.62
N ASN A 131 -8.33 14.88 -4.30
CA ASN A 131 -8.84 13.79 -5.12
C ASN A 131 -9.17 12.52 -4.31
N LEU A 132 -8.79 12.47 -3.04
CA LEU A 132 -8.95 11.29 -2.19
C LEU A 132 -10.29 11.34 -1.44
N LEU A 133 -11.36 11.15 -2.21
CA LEU A 133 -12.75 11.33 -1.74
C LEU A 133 -13.20 10.28 -0.72
N HIS A 134 -12.43 9.21 -0.54
CA HIS A 134 -12.71 8.12 0.40
C HIS A 134 -11.91 8.21 1.70
N LEU A 135 -11.12 9.26 1.91
CA LEU A 135 -10.32 9.43 3.12
C LEU A 135 -11.20 9.47 4.38
N GLN A 136 -10.91 8.57 5.30
CA GLN A 136 -11.49 8.50 6.63
C GLN A 136 -10.48 8.92 7.71
N THR A 137 -9.20 8.65 7.49
CA THR A 137 -8.12 9.01 8.42
C THR A 137 -6.95 9.62 7.64
N LEU A 138 -6.51 10.81 8.06
CA LEU A 138 -5.37 11.50 7.49
C LEU A 138 -4.51 12.10 8.60
N ASP A 139 -3.22 11.80 8.60
CA ASP A 139 -2.25 12.45 9.48
C ASP A 139 -1.16 13.15 8.68
N LEU A 140 -1.11 14.47 8.79
CA LEU A 140 -0.17 15.38 8.13
C LEU A 140 0.71 16.11 9.14
N THR A 141 0.66 15.75 10.42
CA THR A 141 1.46 16.41 11.47
C THR A 141 2.95 16.37 11.14
N GLY A 142 3.73 17.35 11.61
CA GLY A 142 5.16 17.41 11.29
C GLY A 142 5.48 17.72 9.81
N ASN A 143 4.58 18.37 9.07
CA ASN A 143 4.87 19.01 7.78
C ASN A 143 4.86 20.55 7.94
N PRO A 144 5.95 21.16 8.44
CA PRO A 144 5.93 22.54 8.96
C PRO A 144 5.74 23.63 7.91
N ASN A 145 6.02 23.34 6.64
CA ASN A 145 5.95 24.31 5.53
C ASN A 145 4.72 24.10 4.62
N MET A 146 3.75 23.31 5.07
CA MET A 146 2.57 22.96 4.27
C MET A 146 1.60 24.13 4.14
N ALA A 147 1.07 24.37 2.93
CA ALA A 147 0.01 25.35 2.73
C ALA A 147 -1.34 24.85 3.31
N CYS A 148 -2.07 25.73 4.01
CA CYS A 148 -3.30 25.34 4.71
C CYS A 148 -4.58 25.45 3.87
N LYS A 149 -4.58 26.24 2.79
CA LYS A 149 -5.78 26.56 1.99
C LYS A 149 -6.49 25.29 1.50
N ASP A 150 -5.75 24.38 0.88
CA ASP A 150 -6.34 23.15 0.33
C ASP A 150 -6.74 22.15 1.43
N LEU A 151 -6.12 22.21 2.61
CA LEU A 151 -6.55 21.40 3.77
C LEU A 151 -7.93 21.83 4.27
N TYR A 152 -8.23 23.13 4.24
CA TYR A 152 -9.57 23.61 4.57
C TYR A 152 -10.60 23.21 3.53
N GLN A 153 -10.23 23.18 2.24
CA GLN A 153 -11.11 22.65 1.20
C GLN A 153 -11.33 21.13 1.36
N LEU A 154 -10.27 20.38 1.66
CA LEU A 154 -10.34 18.94 1.90
C LEU A 154 -11.30 18.63 3.06
N ALA A 155 -11.18 19.34 4.18
CA ALA A 155 -12.06 19.15 5.33
C ALA A 155 -13.54 19.42 5.00
N GLN A 156 -13.83 20.39 4.12
CA GLN A 156 -15.18 20.67 3.65
C GLN A 156 -15.70 19.55 2.73
N ASN A 157 -14.88 19.08 1.79
CA ASN A 157 -15.25 18.02 0.84
C ASN A 157 -15.61 16.72 1.55
N LEU A 158 -14.92 16.41 2.65
CA LEU A 158 -15.09 15.18 3.41
C LEU A 158 -16.06 15.32 4.60
N ALA A 159 -16.68 16.49 4.81
CA ALA A 159 -17.44 16.79 6.02
C ALA A 159 -18.56 15.77 6.33
N SER A 160 -19.21 15.21 5.30
CA SER A 160 -20.25 14.19 5.44
C SER A 160 -19.74 12.86 5.99
N LEU A 161 -18.44 12.55 5.78
CA LEU A 161 -17.80 11.30 6.21
C LEU A 161 -17.27 11.38 7.65
N LYS A 162 -17.25 12.57 8.26
CA LYS A 162 -16.68 12.83 9.59
C LYS A 162 -15.24 12.26 9.74
N PRO A 163 -14.32 12.64 8.85
CA PRO A 163 -12.97 12.09 8.84
C PRO A 163 -12.16 12.52 10.07
N GLN A 164 -11.20 11.68 10.45
CA GLN A 164 -10.19 11.99 11.45
C GLN A 164 -8.99 12.66 10.74
N LEU A 165 -8.98 14.00 10.75
CA LEU A 165 -7.92 14.80 10.13
C LEU A 165 -6.99 15.37 11.20
N LYS A 166 -5.72 14.96 11.20
CA LYS A 166 -4.66 15.55 12.01
C LYS A 166 -3.80 16.45 11.12
N LEU A 167 -4.00 17.75 11.26
CA LEU A 167 -3.34 18.77 10.44
C LEU A 167 -2.03 19.26 11.09
N PRO A 168 -1.09 19.84 10.31
CA PRO A 168 0.05 20.57 10.86
C PRO A 168 -0.39 21.64 11.87
N GLU A 169 0.40 21.88 12.92
CA GLU A 169 0.05 22.81 14.00
C GLU A 169 -0.35 24.21 13.50
N HIS A 170 0.39 24.77 12.53
CA HIS A 170 0.11 26.09 11.96
C HIS A 170 -1.13 26.13 11.06
N CYS A 171 -1.67 24.97 10.68
CA CYS A 171 -2.91 24.86 9.93
C CYS A 171 -4.13 24.55 10.80
N LYS A 172 -3.93 24.21 12.08
CA LYS A 172 -5.03 24.12 13.03
C LYS A 172 -5.59 25.54 13.21
N LYS A 173 -6.85 25.76 12.82
CA LYS A 173 -7.50 27.04 13.11
C LYS A 173 -7.46 27.23 14.63
N SER A 174 -7.01 28.40 15.09
CA SER A 174 -7.25 28.85 16.45
C SER A 174 -8.77 28.78 16.67
N GLY A 175 -9.19 27.94 17.62
CA GLY A 175 -10.57 27.94 18.09
C GLY A 175 -10.93 29.27 18.73
#